data_AF-A0A257WC12-F1
#
_entry.id   AF-A0A257WC12-F1
#
_cell.length_a   1.000
_cell.length_b   1.000
_cell.length_c   1.000
_cell.angle_alpha   90.00
_cell.angle_beta   90.00
_cell.angle_gamma   90.00
#
_symmetry.space_group_name_H-M   'P 1'
#
loop_
_entity.id
_entity.type
_entity.pdbx_description
1 polymer ?
#
loop_
_entity_poly.entity_id
_entity_poly.type
_entity_poly.pdbx_seq_one_letter_code
_entity_poly.pdbx_strand_id
1 'polypeptide(L)'
;MFMAKVRKHLRSLVWIQFLLVLTTHAMAQDSYRLEIVPVDKPLSFFTNTLRLTQEFPDRDACTRYVIGLPALMQEKGYITASLDSIAYDSTVARVVIYAGNIYYWNKLDTRRVDPALLDAIGWKASGFEGKPLDIQLNQGLQQR
;
A
#
# COMPACT_ATOMS: atom_id res chain seq x y z
N MET A 1 0.85 -64.99 12.89
CA MET A 1 -0.03 -63.93 12.32
C MET A 1 0.21 -62.53 12.91
N PHE A 2 0.60 -62.40 14.19
CA PHE A 2 0.85 -61.11 14.87
C PHE A 2 1.96 -60.24 14.24
N MET A 3 3.09 -60.83 13.85
CA MET A 3 4.23 -60.10 13.27
C MET A 3 3.97 -59.49 11.87
N ALA A 4 3.02 -60.03 11.11
CA ALA A 4 2.64 -59.50 9.79
C ALA A 4 1.81 -58.20 9.92
N LYS A 5 1.02 -58.07 11.00
CA LYS A 5 0.22 -56.88 11.28
C LYS A 5 1.09 -55.72 11.78
N VAL A 6 2.03 -56.00 12.70
CA VAL A 6 3.01 -55.03 13.20
C VAL A 6 3.88 -54.45 12.06
N ARG A 7 4.32 -55.29 11.11
CA ARG A 7 5.11 -54.84 9.95
C ARG A 7 4.33 -53.92 8.99
N LYS A 8 3.02 -54.11 8.86
CA LYS A 8 2.14 -53.22 8.06
C LYS A 8 1.93 -51.88 8.75
N HIS A 9 1.73 -51.85 10.07
CA HIS A 9 1.64 -50.61 10.83
C HIS A 9 2.95 -49.82 10.85
N LEU A 10 4.09 -50.51 10.98
CA LEU A 10 5.41 -49.88 10.92
C LEU A 10 5.69 -49.25 9.54
N ARG A 11 5.34 -49.95 8.45
CA ARG A 11 5.44 -49.40 7.09
C ARG A 11 4.50 -48.22 6.87
N SER A 12 3.27 -48.30 7.38
CA SER A 12 2.30 -47.19 7.32
C SER A 12 2.80 -45.94 8.04
N LEU A 13 3.38 -46.10 9.24
CA LEU A 13 3.96 -44.98 9.99
C LEU A 13 5.11 -44.30 9.23
N VAL A 14 5.97 -45.08 8.56
CA VAL A 14 7.05 -44.52 7.72
C VAL A 14 6.51 -43.71 6.54
N TRP A 15 5.44 -44.18 5.87
CA TRP A 15 4.80 -43.44 4.78
C TRP A 15 4.11 -42.16 5.27
N ILE A 16 3.46 -42.20 6.44
CA ILE A 16 2.87 -41.01 7.07
C ILE A 16 3.96 -40.00 7.43
N GLN A 17 5.08 -40.45 7.96
CA GLN A 17 6.20 -39.57 8.32
C GLN A 17 6.83 -38.94 7.06
N PHE A 18 6.99 -39.71 5.98
CA PHE A 18 7.46 -39.20 4.70
C PHE A 18 6.49 -38.16 4.11
N LEU A 19 5.18 -38.42 4.17
CA LEU A 19 4.14 -37.49 3.71
C LEU A 19 4.11 -36.20 4.55
N LEU A 20 4.33 -36.30 5.87
CA LEU A 20 4.42 -35.15 6.77
C LEU A 20 5.66 -34.27 6.48
N VAL A 21 6.80 -34.86 6.10
CA VAL A 21 8.01 -34.11 5.75
C VAL A 21 7.82 -33.36 4.42
N LEU A 22 7.12 -33.95 3.44
CA LEU A 22 6.85 -33.29 2.14
C LEU A 22 5.98 -32.04 2.26
N THR A 23 5.02 -32.00 3.19
CA THR A 23 4.13 -30.83 3.36
C THR A 23 4.81 -29.65 4.04
N THR A 24 5.87 -29.87 4.83
CA THR A 24 6.61 -28.78 5.50
C THR A 24 7.46 -27.93 4.56
N HIS A 25 7.84 -28.45 3.39
CA HIS A 25 8.64 -27.71 2.41
C HIS A 25 7.78 -26.78 1.54
N ALA A 26 6.46 -26.97 1.52
CA ALA A 26 5.53 -26.16 0.72
C ALA A 26 5.09 -24.85 1.42
N MET A 27 5.46 -24.65 2.69
CA MET A 27 5.07 -23.48 3.49
C MET A 27 6.21 -22.45 3.66
N ALA A 28 7.35 -22.63 2.99
CA ALA A 28 8.37 -21.60 2.84
C ALA A 28 7.94 -20.62 1.74
N GLN A 29 6.83 -19.91 1.96
CA GLN A 29 6.45 -18.80 1.10
C GLN A 29 7.28 -17.60 1.58
N ASP A 30 8.43 -17.37 0.96
CA ASP A 30 9.27 -16.21 1.24
C ASP A 30 8.43 -14.94 1.05
N SER A 31 8.24 -14.16 2.12
CA SER A 31 7.56 -12.89 2.03
C SER A 31 8.39 -11.92 1.17
N TYR A 32 7.73 -11.27 0.24
CA TYR A 32 8.36 -10.28 -0.63
C TYR A 32 8.41 -8.93 0.09
N ARG A 33 9.60 -8.36 0.24
CA ARG A 33 9.77 -7.15 1.05
C ARG A 33 9.91 -5.89 0.19
N LEU A 34 9.34 -4.79 0.65
CA LEU A 34 9.55 -3.46 0.09
C LEU A 34 10.57 -2.69 0.95
N GLU A 35 11.68 -2.31 0.34
CA GLU A 35 12.69 -1.42 0.90
C GLU A 35 12.44 0.02 0.42
N ILE A 36 12.25 0.93 1.36
CA ILE A 36 11.97 2.33 1.09
C ILE A 36 13.27 3.13 1.25
N VAL A 37 13.69 3.80 0.18
CA VAL A 37 14.81 4.74 0.15
C VAL A 37 14.23 6.15 0.09
N PRO A 38 14.16 6.85 1.22
CA PRO A 38 13.52 8.15 1.25
C PRO A 38 14.47 9.26 0.76
N VAL A 39 13.92 10.25 0.04
CA VAL A 39 14.68 11.37 -0.52
C VAL A 39 14.65 12.60 0.39
N ASP A 40 13.50 12.95 0.96
CA ASP A 40 13.28 14.23 1.64
C ASP A 40 12.88 14.13 3.11
N LYS A 41 12.49 12.94 3.57
CA LYS A 41 12.01 12.70 4.95
C LYS A 41 12.71 11.48 5.56
N PRO A 42 12.79 11.38 6.90
CA PRO A 42 13.36 10.18 7.52
C PRO A 42 12.51 8.95 7.21
N LEU A 43 13.13 7.76 7.17
CA LEU A 43 12.41 6.49 6.95
C LEU A 43 11.26 6.28 7.95
N SER A 44 11.44 6.74 9.20
CA SER A 44 10.43 6.68 10.25
C SER A 44 9.13 7.42 9.92
N PHE A 45 9.18 8.44 9.06
CA PHE A 45 7.98 9.11 8.56
C PHE A 45 7.14 8.16 7.70
N PHE A 46 7.78 7.38 6.82
CA PHE A 46 7.07 6.44 5.94
C PHE A 46 6.50 5.25 6.72
N THR A 47 7.21 4.77 7.75
CA THR A 47 6.76 3.62 8.55
C THR A 47 5.78 4.01 9.66
N ASN A 48 5.97 5.14 10.33
CA ASN A 48 5.20 5.49 11.52
C ASN A 48 4.07 6.48 11.22
N THR A 49 4.33 7.48 10.36
CA THR A 49 3.35 8.51 10.01
C THR A 49 2.46 8.06 8.85
N LEU A 50 3.05 7.62 7.74
CA LEU A 50 2.31 7.13 6.58
C LEU A 50 1.86 5.67 6.72
N ARG A 51 2.52 4.91 7.60
CA ARG A 51 2.21 3.48 7.88
C ARG A 51 2.21 2.64 6.60
N LEU A 52 3.24 2.82 5.77
CA LEU A 52 3.36 2.08 4.53
C LEU A 52 3.65 0.59 4.80
N THR A 53 3.01 -0.28 4.03
CA THR A 53 3.20 -1.73 4.11
C THR A 53 4.53 -2.10 3.48
N GLN A 54 5.32 -2.91 4.19
CA GLN A 54 6.64 -3.35 3.72
C GLN A 54 6.74 -4.85 3.45
N GLU A 55 5.73 -5.62 3.81
CA GLU A 55 5.70 -7.07 3.62
C GLU A 55 4.52 -7.46 2.74
N PHE A 56 4.78 -8.29 1.74
CA PHE A 56 3.83 -8.73 0.75
C PHE A 56 3.92 -10.24 0.56
N PRO A 57 2.81 -10.91 0.20
CA PRO A 57 2.81 -12.34 -0.07
C PRO A 57 3.61 -12.72 -1.32
N ASP A 58 3.71 -11.80 -2.28
CA ASP A 58 4.42 -12.01 -3.54
C ASP A 58 4.82 -10.67 -4.19
N ARG A 59 5.64 -10.77 -5.24
CA ARG A 59 6.14 -9.63 -6.02
C ARG A 59 5.02 -8.84 -6.68
N ASP A 60 3.93 -9.48 -7.13
CA ASP A 60 2.85 -8.83 -7.86
C ASP A 60 1.97 -7.98 -6.91
N ALA A 61 1.73 -8.46 -5.70
CA ALA A 61 1.11 -7.71 -4.62
C ALA A 61 1.95 -6.48 -4.25
N CYS A 62 3.26 -6.64 -4.08
CA CYS A 62 4.18 -5.52 -3.84
C CYS A 62 4.17 -4.52 -5.00
N THR A 63 4.21 -4.99 -6.24
CA THR A 63 4.23 -4.14 -7.44
C THR A 63 2.97 -3.30 -7.55
N ARG A 64 1.79 -3.92 -7.37
CA ARG A 64 0.51 -3.20 -7.36
C ARG A 64 0.46 -2.14 -6.26
N TYR A 65 0.97 -2.47 -5.08
CA TYR A 65 1.04 -1.51 -3.97
C TYR A 65 1.96 -0.33 -4.30
N VAL A 66 3.18 -0.59 -4.79
CA VAL A 66 4.15 0.45 -5.14
C VAL A 66 3.59 1.39 -6.20
N ILE A 67 2.95 0.89 -7.25
CA ILE A 67 2.34 1.73 -8.29
C ILE A 67 1.25 2.65 -7.71
N GLY A 68 0.53 2.21 -6.67
CA GLY A 68 -0.50 2.99 -5.99
C GLY A 68 0.02 3.98 -4.94
N LEU A 69 1.31 3.93 -4.58
CA LEU A 69 1.87 4.76 -3.50
C LEU A 69 1.67 6.28 -3.73
N PRO A 70 1.94 6.84 -4.92
CA PRO A 70 1.72 8.27 -5.16
C PRO A 70 0.27 8.69 -4.91
N ALA A 71 -0.70 7.92 -5.39
CA ALA A 71 -2.12 8.22 -5.19
C ALA A 71 -2.49 8.18 -3.70
N LEU A 72 -2.04 7.15 -2.97
CA LEU A 72 -2.27 7.02 -1.53
C LEU A 72 -1.64 8.19 -0.73
N MET A 73 -0.50 8.69 -1.16
CA MET A 73 0.15 9.85 -0.55
C MET A 73 -0.57 11.16 -0.89
N GLN A 74 -1.04 11.30 -2.13
CA GLN A 74 -1.82 12.45 -2.57
C GLN A 74 -3.16 12.54 -1.83
N GLU A 75 -3.85 11.41 -1.60
CA GLU A 75 -5.06 11.34 -0.75
C GLU A 75 -4.79 11.83 0.69
N LYS A 76 -3.55 11.71 1.17
CA LYS A 76 -3.12 12.21 2.49
C LYS A 76 -2.64 13.67 2.47
N GLY A 77 -2.77 14.36 1.33
CA GLY A 77 -2.37 15.75 1.14
C GLY A 77 -0.94 15.96 0.65
N TYR A 78 -0.19 14.90 0.33
CA TYR A 78 1.17 15.01 -0.22
C TYR A 78 1.13 15.09 -1.75
N ILE A 79 0.74 16.26 -2.26
CA ILE A 79 0.48 16.47 -3.70
C ILE A 79 1.70 16.18 -4.57
N THR A 80 2.88 16.57 -4.09
CA THR A 80 4.14 16.45 -4.83
C THR A 80 4.83 15.10 -4.64
N ALA A 81 4.16 14.13 -4.02
CA ALA A 81 4.72 12.80 -3.83
C ALA A 81 5.03 12.12 -5.17
N SER A 82 6.22 11.55 -5.28
CA SER A 82 6.70 10.87 -6.48
C SER A 82 7.54 9.63 -6.14
N LEU A 83 7.60 8.72 -7.11
CA LEU A 83 8.57 7.62 -7.12
C LEU A 83 9.63 7.95 -8.16
N ASP A 84 10.88 8.12 -7.73
CA ASP A 84 11.96 8.49 -8.64
C ASP A 84 12.54 7.26 -9.34
N SER A 85 12.56 6.11 -8.64
CA SER A 85 12.95 4.83 -9.23
C SER A 85 12.37 3.65 -8.47
N ILE A 86 12.21 2.54 -9.19
CA ILE A 86 11.80 1.26 -8.62
C ILE A 86 12.71 0.17 -9.21
N ALA A 87 13.36 -0.60 -8.35
CA ALA A 87 14.16 -1.76 -8.72
C ALA A 87 13.56 -3.02 -8.08
N TYR A 88 13.52 -4.11 -8.83
CA TYR A 88 12.97 -5.38 -8.37
C TYR A 88 14.03 -6.47 -8.38
N ASP A 89 14.07 -7.25 -7.31
CA ASP A 89 14.80 -8.51 -7.19
C ASP A 89 13.80 -9.66 -6.95
N SER A 90 14.31 -10.87 -6.80
CA SER A 90 13.63 -12.11 -6.44
C SER A 90 12.91 -12.04 -5.09
N THR A 91 13.43 -11.29 -4.12
CA THR A 91 12.90 -11.23 -2.74
C THR A 91 12.54 -9.84 -2.25
N VAL A 92 13.02 -8.79 -2.94
CA VAL A 92 12.89 -7.40 -2.50
C VAL A 92 12.56 -6.47 -3.67
N ALA A 93 11.65 -5.52 -3.47
CA ALA A 93 11.56 -4.31 -4.27
C ALA A 93 12.21 -3.15 -3.52
N ARG A 94 13.00 -2.33 -4.22
CA ARG A 94 13.58 -1.09 -3.68
C ARG A 94 12.95 0.09 -4.39
N VAL A 95 12.39 1.02 -3.62
CA VAL A 95 11.76 2.24 -4.15
C VAL A 95 12.45 3.47 -3.62
N VAL A 96 12.80 4.40 -4.52
CA VAL A 96 13.23 5.75 -4.15
C VAL A 96 12.00 6.64 -4.15
N ILE A 97 11.67 7.20 -3.00
CA ILE A 97 10.41 7.93 -2.78
C ILE A 97 10.65 9.34 -2.25
N TYR A 98 9.93 10.29 -2.84
CA TYR A 98 9.86 11.67 -2.40
C TYR A 98 8.44 11.95 -1.90
N ALA A 99 8.31 12.48 -0.69
CA ALA A 99 7.01 12.78 -0.09
C ALA A 99 6.55 14.23 -0.32
N GLY A 100 7.47 15.19 -0.22
CA GLY A 100 7.14 16.60 -0.32
C GLY A 100 6.36 17.13 0.89
N ASN A 101 5.74 18.30 0.74
CA ASN A 101 5.00 18.94 1.83
C ASN A 101 3.55 18.45 1.86
N ILE A 102 2.96 18.43 3.05
CA ILE A 102 1.52 18.27 3.19
C ILE A 102 0.83 19.58 2.82
N TYR A 103 -0.16 19.50 1.96
CA TYR A 103 -0.99 20.62 1.54
C TYR A 103 -2.36 20.49 2.18
N TYR A 104 -2.82 21.61 2.73
CA TYR A 104 -4.16 21.75 3.28
C TYR A 104 -4.99 22.59 2.31
N TRP A 105 -6.28 22.28 2.25
CA TRP A 105 -7.25 23.15 1.60
C TRP A 105 -7.20 24.54 2.24
N ASN A 106 -6.85 25.54 1.43
CA ASN A 106 -6.96 26.94 1.81
C ASN A 106 -8.29 27.51 1.29
N LYS A 107 -8.75 28.63 1.86
CA LYS A 107 -9.98 29.31 1.45
C LYS A 107 -9.96 29.58 -0.05
N LEU A 108 -10.98 29.08 -0.76
CA LEU A 108 -11.26 29.50 -2.13
C LEU A 108 -11.76 30.95 -2.09
N ASP A 109 -11.12 31.85 -2.85
CA ASP A 109 -11.56 33.23 -2.95
C ASP A 109 -12.80 33.32 -3.86
N THR A 110 -13.98 33.29 -3.25
CA THR A 110 -15.27 33.35 -3.95
C THR A 110 -15.77 34.77 -4.14
N ARG A 111 -14.99 35.81 -3.82
CA ARG A 111 -15.43 37.22 -3.87
C ARG A 111 -15.89 37.70 -5.26
N ARG A 112 -15.50 36.98 -6.32
CA ARG A 112 -15.84 37.30 -7.72
C ARG A 112 -16.79 36.30 -8.38
N VAL A 113 -17.29 35.31 -7.63
CA VAL A 113 -18.20 34.28 -8.16
C VAL A 113 -19.62 34.61 -7.74
N ASP A 114 -20.57 34.45 -8.66
CA ASP A 114 -21.99 34.67 -8.39
C ASP A 114 -22.46 33.75 -7.25
N PRO A 115 -23.01 34.29 -6.15
CA PRO A 115 -23.55 33.50 -5.04
C PRO A 115 -24.59 32.46 -5.48
N ALA A 116 -25.40 32.74 -6.50
CA ALA A 116 -26.38 31.81 -7.02
C ALA A 116 -25.73 30.59 -7.68
N LEU A 117 -24.56 30.77 -8.29
CA LEU A 117 -23.78 29.69 -8.91
C LEU A 117 -23.12 28.81 -7.84
N LEU A 118 -22.63 29.43 -6.75
CA LEU A 118 -22.05 28.71 -5.61
C LEU A 118 -23.10 27.85 -4.90
N ASP A 119 -24.31 28.37 -4.70
CA ASP A 119 -25.43 27.60 -4.13
C ASP A 119 -25.90 26.48 -5.07
N ALA A 120 -25.96 26.73 -6.39
CA ALA A 120 -26.37 25.74 -7.38
C ALA A 120 -25.43 24.51 -7.43
N ILE A 121 -24.14 24.70 -7.14
CA ILE A 121 -23.16 23.58 -7.05
C ILE A 121 -23.02 23.02 -5.63
N GLY A 122 -23.80 23.51 -4.65
CA GLY A 122 -23.75 23.05 -3.27
C GLY A 122 -22.47 23.41 -2.52
N TRP A 123 -21.78 24.50 -2.91
CA TRP A 123 -20.54 24.93 -2.29
C TRP A 123 -20.77 25.35 -0.83
N LYS A 124 -20.06 24.72 0.11
CA LYS A 124 -20.02 25.10 1.54
C LYS A 124 -18.60 25.29 2.00
N ALA A 125 -18.23 26.51 2.42
CA ALA A 125 -16.90 26.84 2.93
C ALA A 125 -16.43 25.93 4.09
N SER A 126 -17.36 25.48 4.94
CA SER A 126 -17.09 24.58 6.07
C SER A 126 -16.67 23.17 5.68
N GLY A 127 -16.84 22.77 4.41
CA GLY A 127 -16.44 21.46 3.91
C GLY A 127 -14.93 21.34 3.66
N PHE A 128 -14.26 22.47 3.42
CA PHE A 128 -12.90 22.54 2.90
C PHE A 128 -11.88 23.12 3.89
N GLU A 129 -12.27 23.98 4.83
CA GLU A 129 -11.31 24.57 5.77
C GLU A 129 -10.63 23.54 6.68
N GLY A 130 -9.29 23.50 6.64
CA GLY A 130 -8.45 22.76 7.59
C GLY A 130 -8.26 21.26 7.30
N LYS A 131 -8.81 20.74 6.19
CA LYS A 131 -8.62 19.34 5.79
C LYS A 131 -7.44 19.19 4.82
N PRO A 132 -6.71 18.07 4.84
CA PRO A 132 -5.75 17.74 3.79
C PRO A 132 -6.41 17.80 2.41
N LEU A 133 -5.68 18.28 1.40
CA LEU A 133 -6.19 18.32 0.03
C LEU A 133 -6.42 16.88 -0.46
N ASP A 134 -7.66 16.57 -0.82
CA ASP A 134 -8.04 15.32 -1.51
C ASP A 134 -8.29 15.65 -2.99
N ILE A 135 -7.40 15.17 -3.85
CA ILE A 135 -7.39 15.48 -5.29
C ILE A 135 -8.43 14.65 -6.06
N GLN A 136 -8.79 13.45 -5.57
CA GLN A 136 -9.75 12.58 -6.25
C GLN A 136 -11.17 13.19 -6.24
N LEU A 137 -11.52 13.91 -5.17
CA LEU A 137 -12.81 14.61 -5.08
C LEU A 137 -12.96 15.74 -6.12
N ASN A 138 -11.85 16.39 -6.51
CA ASN A 138 -11.88 17.57 -7.39
C ASN A 138 -12.00 17.24 -8.87
N GLN A 139 -11.57 16.06 -9.31
CA GLN A 139 -11.70 15.67 -10.72
C GLN A 139 -13.18 15.56 -11.15
N GLY A 140 -14.06 15.14 -10.25
CA GLY A 140 -15.51 15.10 -10.51
C GLY A 140 -16.17 16.47 -10.58
N LEU A 141 -15.58 17.50 -9.95
CA LEU A 141 -16.06 18.89 -10.02
C LEU A 141 -15.58 19.62 -11.28
N GLN A 142 -14.43 19.22 -11.85
CA GLN A 142 -13.93 19.80 -13.11
C GLN A 142 -14.64 19.29 -14.36
N GLN A 143 -15.32 18.13 -14.27
CA GLN A 143 -16.00 17.48 -15.38
C GLN A 143 -17.51 17.83 -15.49
N ARG A 144 -17.99 18.78 -14.70
CA ARG A 144 -19.37 19.29 -14.72
C ARG A 144 -19.37 20.77 -15.10
#